data_AF-A0A9D5RJU3-F1
#
_entry.id   AF-A0A9D5RJU3-F1
#
_cell.length_a   1.000
_cell.length_b   1.000
_cell.length_c   1.000
_cell.angle_alpha   90.00
_cell.angle_beta   90.00
_cell.angle_gamma   90.00
#
_symmetry.space_group_name_H-M   'P 1'
#
loop_
_entity.id
_entity.type
_entity.pdbx_description
1 polymer ?
#
loop_
_entity_poly.entity_id
_entity_poly.type
_entity_poly.pdbx_seq_one_letter_code
_entity_poly.pdbx_strand_id
1 'polypeptide(L)'
;MHIFISHSSADAKTAQEICTLIEQNNATCFIAPRNIRSGKEYAEEIMNGIEQSDAMVVVMSENANHSPHVLREVERAVSRSIPILVYKLEEVKLTKSMEYFLMTHQWITSKEKRDYSEILAFIKEHDAENKATMINTVKPVTSHKKKFIFPVIILAAVLLVMIIGISFVGNKTKHQYTVGDTITFGRYNGEEINWRILKISENGEEAILIAEDILTMKAYDVAEGGRFNCDGYNEYWSLDSEAETDYSLQIKVRGNNTWEESNIRTWLNSSDEVVIYTDQAPIALATSEHFNGYQNEAGFLHYFTEEEQEAILLTEITTNANVLSEDTTTITHDKIFLLSKEELQWFEDAGMSLFATPTAAALEQDNSNWYDIQLDAYNIQEYYWWLREPVEGTSSKCYMVNNGYTQEQLTTANVGTEGFGIRPAVTVDLTSDIFKK
;
A
#
# COMPACT_ATOMS: atom_id res chain seq x y z
N MET A 1 -31.61 -11.62 -2.39
CA MET A 1 -30.76 -10.50 -1.98
C MET A 1 -29.97 -10.87 -0.73
N HIS A 2 -28.65 -10.65 -0.74
CA HIS A 2 -27.73 -10.80 0.38
C HIS A 2 -27.26 -9.42 0.84
N ILE A 3 -27.37 -9.13 2.14
CA ILE A 3 -27.10 -7.80 2.71
C ILE A 3 -25.98 -7.90 3.74
N PHE A 4 -24.93 -7.11 3.57
CA PHE A 4 -23.90 -6.95 4.59
C PHE A 4 -24.32 -5.85 5.58
N ILE A 5 -24.23 -6.11 6.89
CA ILE A 5 -24.52 -5.13 7.93
C ILE A 5 -23.22 -4.70 8.62
N SER A 6 -22.76 -3.50 8.27
CA SER A 6 -21.61 -2.84 8.91
C SER A 6 -22.07 -2.05 10.13
N HIS A 7 -21.43 -2.26 11.28
CA HIS A 7 -21.77 -1.58 12.53
C HIS A 7 -20.58 -1.55 13.50
N SER A 8 -20.60 -0.63 14.46
CA SER A 8 -19.67 -0.70 15.61
C SER A 8 -20.11 -1.78 16.60
N SER A 9 -19.17 -2.44 17.28
CA SER A 9 -19.48 -3.42 18.32
C SER A 9 -20.35 -2.82 19.45
N ALA A 10 -20.26 -1.51 19.69
CA ALA A 10 -21.10 -0.79 20.64
C ALA A 10 -22.59 -0.78 20.25
N ASP A 11 -22.90 -0.93 18.94
CA ASP A 11 -24.24 -0.88 18.36
C ASP A 11 -24.79 -2.27 18.01
N ALA A 12 -24.11 -3.34 18.43
CA ALA A 12 -24.42 -4.73 18.06
C ALA A 12 -25.88 -5.13 18.33
N LYS A 13 -26.47 -4.63 19.42
CA LYS A 13 -27.87 -4.89 19.75
C LYS A 13 -28.81 -4.35 18.67
N THR A 14 -28.61 -3.10 18.24
CA THR A 14 -29.43 -2.45 17.22
C THR A 14 -29.20 -3.08 15.84
N ALA A 15 -27.95 -3.41 15.51
CA ALA A 15 -27.61 -4.12 14.28
C ALA A 15 -28.28 -5.50 14.20
N GLN A 16 -28.37 -6.22 15.32
CA GLN A 16 -29.07 -7.51 15.40
C GLN A 16 -30.59 -7.38 15.23
N GLU A 17 -31.20 -6.30 15.73
CA GLU A 17 -32.62 -5.98 15.51
C GLU A 17 -32.90 -5.71 14.01
N ILE A 18 -32.04 -4.93 13.36
CA ILE A 18 -32.10 -4.66 11.90
C ILE A 18 -31.94 -5.96 11.11
N CYS A 19 -30.93 -6.78 11.45
CA CYS A 19 -30.69 -8.08 10.82
C CYS A 19 -31.93 -8.97 10.86
N THR A 20 -32.56 -9.08 12.03
CA THR A 20 -33.76 -9.91 12.22
C THR A 20 -34.90 -9.45 11.32
N LEU A 21 -35.09 -8.13 11.20
CA LEU A 21 -36.13 -7.56 10.35
C LEU A 21 -35.89 -7.84 8.86
N ILE A 22 -34.65 -7.67 8.40
CA ILE A 22 -34.27 -7.92 7.00
C ILE A 22 -34.54 -9.38 6.64
N GLU A 23 -34.14 -10.31 7.52
CA GLU A 23 -34.35 -11.75 7.33
C GLU A 23 -35.84 -12.14 7.33
N GLN A 24 -36.68 -11.49 8.15
CA GLN A 24 -38.13 -11.68 8.13
C GLN A 24 -38.79 -11.23 6.81
N ASN A 25 -38.10 -10.45 5.98
CA ASN A 25 -38.60 -9.92 4.72
C ASN A 25 -37.95 -10.58 3.48
N ASN A 26 -37.53 -11.84 3.60
CA ASN A 26 -36.97 -12.69 2.52
C ASN A 26 -35.61 -12.24 1.94
N ALA A 27 -34.84 -11.43 2.66
CA ALA A 27 -33.43 -11.19 2.37
C ALA A 27 -32.54 -12.02 3.32
N THR A 28 -31.27 -12.19 2.98
CA THR A 28 -30.29 -12.88 3.83
C THR A 28 -29.27 -11.87 4.33
N CYS A 29 -28.82 -12.00 5.58
CA CYS A 29 -27.87 -11.05 6.16
C CYS A 29 -26.54 -11.70 6.52
N PHE A 30 -25.47 -10.98 6.23
CA PHE A 30 -24.16 -11.18 6.85
C PHE A 30 -23.95 -10.14 7.95
N ILE A 31 -23.77 -10.59 9.19
CA ILE A 31 -23.43 -9.75 10.34
C ILE A 31 -22.40 -10.46 11.22
N ALA A 32 -21.31 -9.77 11.54
CA ALA A 32 -20.31 -10.27 12.49
C ALA A 32 -20.82 -10.11 13.94
N PRO A 33 -20.49 -11.03 14.86
CA PRO A 33 -19.72 -12.27 14.66
C PRO A 33 -20.57 -13.47 14.20
N ARG A 34 -21.90 -13.31 14.08
CA ARG A 34 -22.85 -14.42 13.85
C ARG A 34 -22.54 -15.26 12.62
N ASN A 35 -22.08 -14.62 11.54
CA ASN A 35 -21.87 -15.27 10.25
C ASN A 35 -20.42 -15.73 10.01
N ILE A 36 -19.55 -15.63 11.02
CA ILE A 36 -18.14 -16.01 10.92
C ILE A 36 -18.00 -17.49 11.31
N ARG A 37 -17.54 -18.32 10.38
CA ARG A 37 -17.40 -19.77 10.58
C ARG A 37 -16.24 -20.06 11.54
N SER A 38 -16.48 -20.90 12.54
CA SER A 38 -15.44 -21.32 13.48
C SER A 38 -14.32 -22.09 12.75
N GLY A 39 -13.06 -21.68 12.93
CA GLY A 39 -11.88 -22.27 12.28
C GLY A 39 -11.52 -21.67 10.92
N LYS A 40 -12.15 -20.56 10.52
CA LYS A 40 -11.77 -19.73 9.37
C LYS A 40 -11.26 -18.37 9.83
N GLU A 41 -10.42 -17.75 9.03
CA GLU A 41 -9.84 -16.44 9.33
C GLU A 41 -10.97 -15.39 9.38
N TYR A 42 -11.04 -14.66 10.49
CA TYR A 42 -12.14 -13.75 10.81
C TYR A 42 -12.29 -12.64 9.76
N ALA A 43 -11.17 -12.16 9.21
CA ALA A 43 -11.14 -11.12 8.18
C ALA A 43 -11.51 -11.64 6.79
N GLU A 44 -11.05 -12.84 6.43
CA GLU A 44 -11.43 -13.50 5.17
C GLU A 44 -12.96 -13.66 5.08
N GLU A 45 -13.61 -14.08 6.17
CA GLU A 45 -15.07 -14.25 6.19
C GLU A 45 -15.81 -12.90 6.10
N ILE A 46 -15.30 -11.83 6.70
CA ILE A 46 -15.88 -10.47 6.57
C ILE A 46 -15.75 -9.98 5.13
N MET A 47 -14.58 -10.14 4.51
CA MET A 47 -14.36 -9.73 3.12
C MET A 47 -15.23 -10.52 2.16
N ASN A 48 -15.26 -11.84 2.31
CA ASN A 48 -16.15 -12.71 1.54
C ASN A 48 -17.62 -12.31 1.76
N GLY A 49 -18.00 -11.95 2.98
CA GLY A 49 -19.33 -11.45 3.32
C GLY A 49 -19.69 -10.17 2.58
N ILE A 50 -18.75 -9.23 2.44
CA ILE A 50 -18.96 -7.99 1.68
C ILE A 50 -19.05 -8.30 0.18
N GLU A 51 -18.07 -9.02 -0.37
CA GLU A 51 -17.99 -9.30 -1.81
C GLU A 51 -19.17 -10.13 -2.35
N GLN A 52 -19.77 -10.97 -1.51
CA GLN A 52 -20.94 -11.77 -1.86
C GLN A 52 -22.27 -11.05 -1.60
N SER A 53 -22.24 -9.82 -1.08
CA SER A 53 -23.44 -9.05 -0.78
C SER A 53 -23.90 -8.20 -1.96
N ASP A 54 -25.22 -8.19 -2.19
CA ASP A 54 -25.86 -7.36 -3.20
C ASP A 54 -25.95 -5.89 -2.78
N ALA A 55 -25.90 -5.62 -1.47
CA ALA A 55 -25.84 -4.27 -0.90
C ALA A 55 -25.28 -4.28 0.53
N MET A 56 -24.84 -3.12 1.01
CA MET A 56 -24.37 -2.89 2.37
C MET A 56 -25.30 -1.93 3.12
N VAL A 57 -25.60 -2.23 4.38
CA VAL A 57 -26.24 -1.32 5.32
C VAL A 57 -25.23 -0.92 6.39
N VAL A 58 -24.93 0.37 6.49
CA VAL A 58 -24.05 0.94 7.51
C VAL A 58 -24.91 1.50 8.63
N VAL A 59 -24.81 0.91 9.83
CA VAL A 59 -25.47 1.41 11.03
C VAL A 59 -24.59 2.51 11.63
N MET A 60 -24.91 3.76 11.31
CA MET A 60 -24.09 4.93 11.61
C MET A 60 -24.44 5.53 12.98
N SER A 61 -23.46 5.56 13.87
CA SER A 61 -23.44 6.19 15.20
C SER A 61 -22.12 6.95 15.38
N GLU A 62 -21.94 7.67 16.48
CA GLU A 62 -20.66 8.32 16.80
C GLU A 62 -19.52 7.29 16.89
N ASN A 63 -19.83 6.10 17.41
CA ASN A 63 -18.88 4.98 17.51
C ASN A 63 -18.57 4.38 16.14
N ALA A 64 -19.56 4.23 15.26
CA ALA A 64 -19.35 3.71 13.91
C ALA A 64 -18.58 4.70 13.03
N ASN A 65 -18.84 6.01 13.17
CA ASN A 65 -18.16 7.08 12.46
C ASN A 65 -16.64 7.15 12.76
N HIS A 66 -16.24 6.72 13.96
CA HIS A 66 -14.84 6.63 14.40
C HIS A 66 -14.29 5.20 14.39
N SER A 67 -15.06 4.20 13.94
CA SER A 67 -14.63 2.81 13.91
C SER A 67 -13.78 2.54 12.66
N PRO A 68 -12.51 2.13 12.82
CA PRO A 68 -11.68 1.75 11.68
C PRO A 68 -12.22 0.53 10.93
N HIS A 69 -12.90 -0.39 11.64
CA HIS A 69 -13.53 -1.55 11.00
C HIS A 69 -14.67 -1.13 10.08
N VAL A 70 -15.58 -0.26 10.56
CA VAL A 70 -16.69 0.25 9.73
C VAL A 70 -16.14 1.03 8.53
N LEU A 71 -15.09 1.84 8.73
CA LEU A 71 -14.44 2.56 7.63
C LEU A 71 -13.89 1.63 6.56
N ARG A 72 -13.18 0.56 6.95
CA ARG A 72 -12.65 -0.44 6.01
C ARG A 72 -13.75 -1.19 5.28
N GLU A 73 -14.82 -1.57 5.98
CA GLU A 73 -15.97 -2.24 5.35
C GLU A 73 -16.63 -1.32 4.32
N VAL A 74 -16.82 -0.04 4.65
CA VAL A 74 -17.34 0.98 3.74
C VAL A 74 -16.42 1.18 2.55
N GLU A 75 -15.12 1.38 2.76
CA GLU A 75 -14.12 1.52 1.70
C GLU A 75 -14.15 0.32 0.74
N ARG A 76 -14.23 -0.91 1.28
CA ARG A 76 -14.34 -2.12 0.48
C ARG A 76 -15.62 -2.19 -0.33
N ALA A 77 -16.76 -1.82 0.25
CA ALA A 77 -18.02 -1.76 -0.50
C ALA A 77 -17.95 -0.72 -1.63
N VAL A 78 -17.35 0.45 -1.37
CA VAL A 78 -17.12 1.49 -2.40
C VAL A 78 -16.24 0.98 -3.53
N SER A 79 -15.09 0.36 -3.23
CA SER A 79 -14.16 -0.14 -4.25
C SER A 79 -14.74 -1.25 -5.12
N ARG A 80 -15.69 -2.03 -4.58
CA ARG A 80 -16.45 -3.05 -5.32
C ARG A 80 -17.74 -2.53 -5.95
N SER A 81 -18.03 -1.23 -5.85
CA SER A 81 -19.28 -0.62 -6.33
C SER A 81 -20.55 -1.28 -5.75
N ILE A 82 -20.47 -1.78 -4.51
CA ILE A 82 -21.60 -2.35 -3.79
C ILE A 82 -22.47 -1.19 -3.27
N PRO A 83 -23.78 -1.15 -3.56
CA PRO A 83 -24.67 -0.10 -3.08
C PRO A 83 -24.66 0.01 -1.55
N ILE A 84 -24.47 1.22 -1.02
CA ILE A 84 -24.39 1.48 0.42
C ILE A 84 -25.59 2.29 0.90
N LEU A 85 -26.32 1.74 1.87
CA LEU A 85 -27.35 2.44 2.64
C LEU A 85 -26.81 2.85 4.00
N VAL A 86 -26.73 4.16 4.27
CA VAL A 86 -26.31 4.70 5.58
C VAL A 86 -27.52 4.93 6.46
N TYR A 87 -27.69 4.09 7.48
CA TYR A 87 -28.76 4.20 8.48
C TYR A 87 -28.25 4.89 9.74
N LYS A 88 -28.61 6.15 9.95
CA LYS A 88 -28.18 6.94 11.12
C LYS A 88 -29.00 6.59 12.37
N LEU A 89 -28.33 6.17 13.44
CA LEU A 89 -28.92 5.99 14.77
C LEU A 89 -29.08 7.32 15.52
N GLU A 90 -28.17 8.25 15.25
CA GLU A 90 -28.13 9.58 15.83
C GLU A 90 -27.55 10.60 14.82
N GLU A 91 -27.73 11.89 15.08
CA GLU A 91 -27.11 12.92 14.24
C GLU A 91 -25.63 13.05 14.58
N VAL A 92 -24.79 12.63 13.65
CA VAL A 92 -23.33 12.58 13.78
C VAL A 92 -22.69 13.43 12.68
N LYS A 93 -21.69 14.23 13.05
CA LYS A 93 -20.82 14.88 12.08
C LYS A 93 -19.81 13.85 11.57
N LEU A 94 -19.92 13.47 10.31
CA LEU A 94 -19.01 12.50 9.70
C LEU A 94 -17.54 12.97 9.81
N THR A 95 -16.64 12.02 10.07
CA THR A 95 -15.19 12.26 9.94
C THR A 95 -14.86 12.53 8.46
N LYS A 96 -13.74 13.22 8.18
CA LYS A 96 -13.33 13.51 6.80
C LYS A 96 -13.22 12.25 5.94
N SER A 97 -12.71 11.17 6.50
CA SER A 97 -12.57 9.88 5.82
C SER A 97 -13.94 9.27 5.49
N MET A 98 -14.88 9.30 6.44
CA MET A 98 -16.21 8.76 6.23
C MET A 98 -17.04 9.61 5.27
N GLU A 99 -16.88 10.94 5.34
CA GLU A 99 -17.47 11.88 4.37
C GLU A 99 -16.95 11.59 2.96
N TYR A 100 -15.64 11.41 2.77
CA TYR A 100 -15.04 11.11 1.48
C TYR A 100 -15.63 9.85 0.82
N PHE A 101 -15.71 8.73 1.54
CA PHE A 101 -16.22 7.47 0.97
C PHE A 101 -17.75 7.48 0.75
N LEU A 102 -18.50 8.17 1.61
CA LEU A 102 -19.96 8.18 1.52
C LEU A 102 -20.50 9.24 0.56
N MET A 103 -19.77 10.32 0.26
CA MET A 103 -20.22 11.44 -0.59
C MET A 103 -20.64 11.04 -2.03
N THR A 104 -20.24 9.87 -2.51
CA THR A 104 -20.48 9.40 -3.88
C THR A 104 -21.68 8.46 -4.06
N HIS A 105 -22.33 8.02 -2.96
CA HIS A 105 -23.40 7.01 -3.01
C HIS A 105 -24.78 7.63 -2.75
N GLN A 106 -25.87 6.96 -3.17
CA GLN A 106 -27.23 7.47 -3.02
C GLN A 106 -27.73 7.25 -1.58
N TRP A 107 -27.99 8.34 -0.84
CA TRP A 107 -28.35 8.26 0.59
C TRP A 107 -29.86 8.18 0.76
N ILE A 108 -30.32 7.27 1.63
CA ILE A 108 -31.65 7.37 2.25
C ILE A 108 -31.40 7.55 3.76
N THR A 109 -31.71 8.74 4.27
CA THR A 109 -31.54 9.09 5.68
C THR A 109 -32.87 8.88 6.41
N SER A 110 -32.86 7.98 7.39
CA SER A 110 -33.99 7.78 8.30
C SER A 110 -34.07 8.92 9.33
N LYS A 111 -35.26 9.48 9.51
CA LYS A 111 -35.61 10.32 10.66
C LYS A 111 -36.32 9.48 11.72
N GLU A 112 -36.04 9.83 12.98
CA GLU A 112 -36.41 9.22 14.25
C GLU A 112 -37.63 8.26 14.34
N LYS A 113 -37.46 7.32 15.29
CA LYS A 113 -38.30 6.21 15.80
C LYS A 113 -38.26 4.94 14.96
N ARG A 114 -37.37 3.99 15.32
CA ARG A 114 -37.42 2.52 15.07
C ARG A 114 -38.29 2.08 13.88
N ASP A 115 -38.19 2.81 12.78
CA ASP A 115 -39.01 2.63 11.60
C ASP A 115 -37.99 2.30 10.53
N TYR A 116 -37.76 1.00 10.45
CA TYR A 116 -36.85 0.39 9.50
C TYR A 116 -37.50 0.22 8.12
N SER A 117 -38.66 0.86 7.88
CA SER A 117 -39.39 0.78 6.60
C SER A 117 -38.55 1.26 5.42
N GLU A 118 -37.65 2.22 5.62
CA GLU A 118 -36.73 2.72 4.60
C GLU A 118 -35.68 1.66 4.18
N ILE A 119 -35.19 0.87 5.14
CA ILE A 119 -34.30 -0.28 4.85
C ILE A 119 -35.05 -1.31 4.00
N LEU A 120 -36.32 -1.56 4.32
CA LEU A 120 -37.16 -2.49 3.55
C LEU A 120 -37.52 -1.95 2.15
N ALA A 121 -37.67 -0.64 2.00
CA ALA A 121 -37.89 -0.01 0.69
C ALA A 121 -36.66 -0.15 -0.20
N PHE A 122 -35.47 0.15 0.34
CA PHE A 122 -34.19 -0.01 -0.34
C PHE A 122 -33.98 -1.45 -0.84
N ILE A 123 -34.24 -2.45 0.02
CA ILE A 123 -34.13 -3.86 -0.32
C ILE A 123 -35.11 -4.25 -1.44
N LYS A 124 -36.36 -3.76 -1.40
CA LYS A 124 -37.36 -4.08 -2.42
C LYS A 124 -37.03 -3.47 -3.78
N GLU A 125 -36.48 -2.26 -3.81
CA GLU A 125 -36.07 -1.57 -5.04
C GLU A 125 -34.92 -2.32 -5.72
N HIS A 126 -33.88 -2.68 -4.95
CA HIS A 126 -32.70 -3.36 -5.49
C HIS A 126 -32.95 -4.84 -5.83
N ASP A 127 -33.83 -5.55 -5.10
CA ASP A 127 -34.23 -6.92 -5.47
C ASP A 127 -35.05 -6.95 -6.79
N ALA A 128 -35.79 -5.88 -7.09
CA ALA A 128 -36.51 -5.74 -8.37
C ALA A 128 -35.59 -5.44 -9.55
N GLU A 129 -34.58 -4.57 -9.36
CA GLU A 129 -33.57 -4.25 -10.38
C GLU A 129 -32.67 -5.45 -10.71
N ASN A 130 -32.22 -6.19 -9.69
CA ASN A 130 -31.41 -7.39 -9.88
C ASN A 130 -32.17 -8.50 -10.65
N LYS A 131 -33.49 -8.60 -10.45
CA LYS A 131 -34.36 -9.53 -11.23
C LYS A 131 -34.60 -9.05 -12.66
N ALA A 132 -34.68 -7.75 -12.91
CA ALA A 132 -34.86 -7.19 -14.26
C ALA A 132 -33.60 -7.34 -15.13
N THR A 133 -32.41 -7.22 -14.53
CA THR A 133 -31.11 -7.33 -15.21
C THR A 133 -30.81 -8.77 -15.68
N MET A 134 -31.27 -9.78 -14.94
CA MET A 134 -31.14 -11.20 -15.30
C MET A 134 -32.00 -11.65 -16.50
N ILE A 135 -33.04 -10.89 -16.89
CA ILE A 135 -33.97 -11.29 -17.96
C ILE A 135 -33.52 -10.76 -19.35
N ASN A 136 -32.63 -9.77 -19.42
CA ASN A 136 -32.32 -9.04 -20.66
C ASN A 136 -31.08 -9.52 -21.45
N THR A 137 -30.46 -10.65 -21.12
CA THR A 137 -29.25 -11.15 -21.79
C THR A 137 -29.48 -12.29 -22.79
N VAL A 138 -30.45 -12.19 -23.71
CA VAL A 138 -30.48 -13.03 -24.95
C VAL A 138 -31.03 -12.28 -26.18
N LYS A 139 -30.09 -11.79 -27.04
CA LYS A 139 -30.13 -11.53 -28.51
C LYS A 139 -31.14 -10.51 -29.11
N PRO A 140 -30.98 -10.09 -30.39
CA PRO A 140 -29.78 -9.71 -31.17
C PRO A 140 -29.92 -8.31 -31.83
N VAL A 141 -28.82 -7.80 -32.38
CA VAL A 141 -28.72 -6.54 -33.15
C VAL A 141 -29.48 -6.62 -34.48
N THR A 142 -30.33 -5.63 -34.78
CA THR A 142 -30.76 -5.30 -36.15
C THR A 142 -30.79 -3.80 -36.40
N SER A 143 -30.22 -3.43 -37.56
CA SER A 143 -30.21 -2.09 -38.15
C SER A 143 -31.62 -1.60 -38.46
N HIS A 144 -31.86 -0.28 -38.40
CA HIS A 144 -32.78 0.41 -39.32
C HIS A 144 -32.48 1.91 -39.45
N LYS A 145 -32.37 2.35 -40.71
CA LYS A 145 -32.22 3.73 -41.17
C LYS A 145 -33.51 4.52 -40.93
N LYS A 146 -33.40 5.81 -40.56
CA LYS A 146 -34.40 6.82 -40.96
C LYS A 146 -33.74 8.13 -41.39
N LYS A 147 -34.29 8.66 -42.49
CA LYS A 147 -33.96 9.90 -43.19
C LYS A 147 -34.49 11.11 -42.42
N PHE A 148 -33.78 12.24 -42.49
CA PHE A 148 -34.38 13.58 -42.43
C PHE A 148 -33.57 14.56 -43.30
N ILE A 149 -34.27 15.51 -43.92
CA ILE A 149 -33.84 16.36 -45.04
C ILE A 149 -33.83 17.85 -44.59
N PHE A 150 -32.64 18.48 -44.64
CA PHE A 150 -32.24 19.90 -44.89
C PHE A 150 -32.79 21.09 -44.06
N PRO A 151 -32.25 22.36 -44.14
CA PRO A 151 -31.01 22.87 -44.78
C PRO A 151 -30.12 23.93 -44.01
N VAL A 152 -28.82 23.96 -44.35
CA VAL A 152 -27.97 25.14 -44.71
C VAL A 152 -27.31 26.10 -43.68
N ILE A 153 -27.59 26.12 -42.37
CA ILE A 153 -26.88 27.09 -41.47
C ILE A 153 -25.61 26.53 -40.79
N ILE A 154 -25.35 25.22 -40.86
CA ILE A 154 -24.30 24.56 -40.05
C ILE A 154 -22.89 24.62 -40.67
N LEU A 155 -22.75 24.93 -41.97
CA LEU A 155 -21.47 24.80 -42.66
C LEU A 155 -20.42 25.85 -42.26
N ALA A 156 -20.85 27.05 -41.84
CA ALA A 156 -19.92 28.12 -41.42
C ALA A 156 -19.42 27.94 -39.98
N ALA A 157 -20.25 27.39 -39.09
CA ALA A 157 -19.87 27.14 -37.69
C ALA A 157 -18.94 25.92 -37.56
N VAL A 158 -19.15 24.88 -38.39
CA VAL A 158 -18.32 23.67 -38.39
C VAL A 158 -16.92 23.93 -38.95
N LEU A 159 -16.77 24.83 -39.93
CA LEU A 159 -15.46 25.25 -40.44
C LEU A 159 -14.68 26.11 -39.44
N LEU A 160 -15.36 26.97 -38.66
CA LEU A 160 -14.70 27.78 -37.62
C LEU A 160 -14.26 26.91 -36.41
N VAL A 161 -15.08 25.94 -36.02
CA VAL A 161 -14.73 24.96 -34.97
C VAL A 161 -13.62 24.00 -35.44
N MET A 162 -13.57 23.64 -36.73
CA MET A 162 -12.44 22.87 -37.27
C MET A 162 -11.14 23.68 -37.31
N ILE A 163 -11.17 24.99 -37.64
CA ILE A 163 -9.95 25.82 -37.67
C ILE A 163 -9.43 26.13 -36.26
N ILE A 164 -10.32 26.33 -35.29
CA ILE A 164 -9.94 26.48 -33.87
C ILE A 164 -9.51 25.12 -33.29
N GLY A 165 -10.15 24.03 -33.70
CA GLY A 165 -9.80 22.66 -33.33
C GLY A 165 -8.44 22.20 -33.89
N ILE A 166 -8.04 22.68 -35.07
CA ILE A 166 -6.72 22.39 -35.67
C ILE A 166 -5.61 23.26 -35.04
N SER A 167 -5.96 24.40 -34.43
CA SER A 167 -4.98 25.29 -33.78
C SER A 167 -4.68 24.94 -32.30
N PHE A 168 -5.40 23.96 -31.73
CA PHE A 168 -5.20 23.48 -30.36
C PHE A 168 -4.87 21.98 -30.30
N VAL A 169 -4.38 21.40 -31.39
CA VAL A 169 -3.62 20.15 -31.34
C VAL A 169 -2.15 20.54 -31.22
N GLY A 170 -1.78 21.05 -30.05
CA GLY A 170 -0.43 20.80 -29.58
C GLY A 170 -0.27 19.28 -29.56
N ASN A 171 0.78 18.78 -30.19
CA ASN A 171 1.19 17.38 -30.11
C ASN A 171 1.44 17.05 -28.62
N LYS A 172 0.40 16.75 -27.86
CA LYS A 172 0.54 16.02 -26.61
C LYS A 172 0.82 14.59 -27.06
N THR A 173 2.09 14.25 -27.16
CA THR A 173 2.53 12.86 -27.09
C THR A 173 1.76 12.22 -25.94
N LYS A 174 0.89 11.28 -26.26
CA LYS A 174 0.15 10.53 -25.25
C LYS A 174 1.23 9.67 -24.57
N HIS A 175 1.69 10.09 -23.40
CA HIS A 175 2.62 9.28 -22.61
C HIS A 175 1.97 7.92 -22.39
N GLN A 176 2.71 6.85 -22.70
CA GLN A 176 2.22 5.47 -22.63
C GLN A 176 1.83 5.10 -21.20
N TYR A 177 2.53 5.71 -20.23
CA TYR A 177 2.38 5.48 -18.81
C TYR A 177 1.85 6.71 -18.07
N THR A 178 1.17 6.45 -16.96
CA THR A 178 0.66 7.44 -16.01
C THR A 178 1.07 7.06 -14.59
N VAL A 179 1.19 8.07 -13.71
CA VAL A 179 1.46 7.84 -12.28
C VAL A 179 0.40 6.90 -11.71
N GLY A 180 0.85 5.91 -10.94
CA GLY A 180 0.01 4.84 -10.39
C GLY A 180 -0.03 3.56 -11.23
N ASP A 181 0.37 3.59 -12.50
CA ASP A 181 0.48 2.38 -13.33
C ASP A 181 1.53 1.41 -12.77
N THR A 182 1.42 0.15 -13.17
CA THR A 182 2.34 -0.93 -12.77
C THR A 182 3.18 -1.38 -13.96
N ILE A 183 4.49 -1.51 -13.76
CA ILE A 183 5.46 -2.03 -14.72
C ILE A 183 6.10 -3.27 -14.09
N THR A 184 6.12 -4.38 -14.82
CA THR A 184 6.73 -5.65 -14.35
C THR A 184 8.05 -5.87 -15.07
N PHE A 185 9.14 -5.93 -14.31
CA PHE A 185 10.48 -6.28 -14.81
C PHE A 185 11.41 -6.62 -13.63
N GLY A 186 12.50 -7.32 -13.92
CA GLY A 186 13.41 -7.83 -12.91
C GLY A 186 12.83 -9.02 -12.15
N ARG A 187 13.71 -9.77 -11.51
CA ARG A 187 13.34 -10.93 -10.71
C ARG A 187 14.09 -10.96 -9.39
N TYR A 188 13.38 -11.32 -8.33
CA TYR A 188 13.96 -11.51 -7.02
C TYR A 188 13.23 -12.65 -6.28
N ASN A 189 13.97 -13.47 -5.53
CA ASN A 189 13.45 -14.70 -4.90
C ASN A 189 12.63 -15.61 -5.83
N GLY A 190 12.97 -15.64 -7.13
CA GLY A 190 12.27 -16.46 -8.12
C GLY A 190 10.96 -15.85 -8.65
N GLU A 191 10.52 -14.71 -8.14
CA GLU A 191 9.31 -13.99 -8.58
C GLU A 191 9.67 -12.80 -9.48
N GLU A 192 8.76 -12.40 -10.37
CA GLU A 192 8.86 -11.13 -11.11
C GLU A 192 8.48 -9.97 -10.18
N ILE A 193 9.14 -8.82 -10.34
CA ILE A 193 8.86 -7.66 -9.51
C ILE A 193 7.86 -6.74 -10.22
N ASN A 194 6.77 -6.41 -9.52
CA ASN A 194 5.84 -5.38 -9.93
C ASN A 194 6.28 -4.04 -9.34
N TRP A 195 6.38 -3.01 -10.18
CA TRP A 195 6.82 -1.68 -9.82
C TRP A 195 5.72 -0.67 -10.09
N ARG A 196 5.34 0.12 -9.08
CA ARG A 196 4.35 1.18 -9.18
C ARG A 196 5.04 2.50 -9.55
N ILE A 197 4.51 3.20 -10.55
CA ILE A 197 5.03 4.52 -10.95
C ILE A 197 4.67 5.56 -9.89
N LEU A 198 5.66 6.08 -9.17
CA LEU A 198 5.50 7.18 -8.21
C LEU A 198 5.53 8.55 -8.89
N LYS A 199 6.46 8.73 -9.83
CA LYS A 199 6.70 10.02 -10.48
C LYS A 199 7.16 9.80 -11.90
N ILE A 200 6.74 10.70 -12.79
CA ILE A 200 7.19 10.76 -14.17
C ILE A 200 7.86 12.12 -14.37
N SER A 201 8.99 12.15 -15.08
CA SER A 201 9.70 13.38 -15.43
C SER A 201 8.85 14.29 -16.34
N GLU A 202 9.18 15.57 -16.42
CA GLU A 202 8.40 16.53 -17.23
C GLU A 202 8.40 16.20 -18.74
N ASN A 203 9.48 15.61 -19.25
CA ASN A 203 9.56 15.12 -20.64
C ASN A 203 8.85 13.76 -20.83
N GLY A 204 8.50 13.08 -19.73
CA GLY A 204 7.86 11.77 -19.74
C GLY A 204 8.72 10.62 -20.24
N GLU A 205 10.03 10.80 -20.23
CA GLU A 205 11.03 9.81 -20.64
C GLU A 205 11.59 9.03 -19.46
N GLU A 206 11.48 9.54 -18.23
CA GLU A 206 11.98 8.90 -17.02
C GLU A 206 10.86 8.72 -16.01
N ALA A 207 10.95 7.66 -15.20
CA ALA A 207 10.05 7.45 -14.09
C ALA A 207 10.77 6.93 -12.85
N ILE A 208 10.33 7.41 -11.68
CA ILE A 208 10.67 6.81 -10.39
C ILE A 208 9.58 5.80 -10.06
N LEU A 209 10.00 4.57 -9.81
CA LEU A 209 9.14 3.45 -9.45
C LEU A 209 9.45 2.98 -8.03
N ILE A 210 8.47 2.38 -7.38
CA ILE A 210 8.62 1.66 -6.11
C ILE A 210 8.12 0.24 -6.28
N ALA A 211 8.77 -0.74 -5.67
CA ALA A 211 8.21 -2.09 -5.60
C ALA A 211 6.79 -2.04 -5.02
N GLU A 212 5.85 -2.73 -5.66
CA GLU A 212 4.45 -2.78 -5.22
C GLU A 212 4.37 -3.33 -3.79
N ASP A 213 5.08 -4.44 -3.56
CA ASP A 213 5.16 -5.19 -2.32
C ASP A 213 6.54 -5.10 -1.64
N ILE A 214 6.60 -5.54 -0.39
CA ILE A 214 7.85 -5.78 0.34
C ILE A 214 8.47 -7.09 -0.17
N LEU A 215 9.71 -7.02 -0.66
CA LEU A 215 10.33 -8.11 -1.42
C LEU A 215 11.11 -9.12 -0.55
N THR A 216 11.53 -8.72 0.65
CA THR A 216 12.32 -9.53 1.59
C THR A 216 12.35 -8.89 2.97
N MET A 217 12.64 -9.67 4.02
CA MET A 217 12.99 -9.17 5.35
C MET A 217 14.50 -9.16 5.54
N LYS A 218 15.09 -7.98 5.79
CA LYS A 218 16.53 -7.83 6.00
C LYS A 218 16.81 -6.68 6.98
N ALA A 219 17.94 -6.79 7.67
CA ALA A 219 18.50 -5.68 8.41
C ALA A 219 19.03 -4.62 7.42
N TYR A 220 18.85 -3.35 7.76
CA TYR A 220 19.39 -2.23 6.99
C TYR A 220 20.92 -2.27 6.97
N ASP A 221 21.50 -2.57 8.13
CA ASP A 221 22.94 -2.74 8.35
C ASP A 221 23.16 -3.69 9.53
N VAL A 222 24.38 -4.12 9.86
CA VAL A 222 24.62 -5.02 11.01
C VAL A 222 25.65 -4.49 11.99
N ALA A 223 25.68 -5.05 13.20
CA ALA A 223 26.66 -4.67 14.21
C ALA A 223 28.10 -4.88 13.75
N GLU A 224 28.90 -3.81 13.65
CA GLU A 224 30.30 -3.86 13.19
C GLU A 224 31.21 -4.76 14.05
N GLY A 225 30.82 -4.99 15.32
CA GLY A 225 31.48 -5.92 16.23
C GLY A 225 31.22 -7.38 15.90
N GLY A 226 30.42 -7.69 14.89
CA GLY A 226 30.09 -9.05 14.44
C GLY A 226 29.07 -9.78 15.30
N ARG A 227 28.56 -9.14 16.37
CA ARG A 227 27.49 -9.67 17.22
C ARG A 227 26.61 -8.54 17.75
N PHE A 228 25.31 -8.65 17.53
CA PHE A 228 24.37 -7.62 17.95
C PHE A 228 24.33 -7.44 19.47
N ASN A 229 24.25 -6.18 19.91
CA ASN A 229 24.25 -5.71 21.29
C ASN A 229 25.40 -6.25 22.15
N CYS A 230 26.54 -6.62 21.55
CA CYS A 230 27.67 -7.20 22.26
C CYS A 230 29.02 -6.55 21.89
N ASP A 231 29.89 -6.39 22.88
CA ASP A 231 31.32 -6.09 22.69
C ASP A 231 32.16 -6.98 23.61
N GLY A 232 32.79 -8.00 23.03
CA GLY A 232 33.48 -9.04 23.80
C GLY A 232 32.51 -9.79 24.73
N TYR A 233 32.67 -9.60 26.04
CA TYR A 233 31.80 -10.19 27.07
C TYR A 233 30.72 -9.22 27.60
N ASN A 234 30.70 -7.99 27.13
CA ASN A 234 29.72 -6.99 27.55
C ASN A 234 28.47 -7.09 26.67
N GLU A 235 27.29 -7.00 27.28
CA GLU A 235 25.99 -7.00 26.60
C GLU A 235 25.25 -5.69 26.90
N TYR A 236 24.59 -5.12 25.89
CA TYR A 236 24.02 -3.77 25.91
C TYR A 236 22.50 -3.76 25.74
N TRP A 237 21.81 -4.66 26.45
CA TRP A 237 20.35 -4.78 26.45
C TRP A 237 19.64 -3.83 27.44
N SER A 238 20.39 -3.25 28.39
CA SER A 238 19.81 -2.34 29.38
C SER A 238 19.57 -0.95 28.80
N LEU A 239 18.45 -0.33 29.18
CA LEU A 239 18.04 1.02 28.76
C LEU A 239 18.95 2.14 29.30
N ASP A 240 19.83 1.84 30.25
CA ASP A 240 20.83 2.76 30.81
C ASP A 240 22.26 2.41 30.39
N SER A 241 22.41 1.53 29.39
CA SER A 241 23.73 1.13 28.90
C SER A 241 24.44 2.27 28.16
N GLU A 242 25.77 2.22 28.13
CA GLU A 242 26.60 3.21 27.43
C GLU A 242 26.25 3.32 25.93
N ALA A 243 25.74 2.23 25.34
CA ALA A 243 25.29 2.17 23.95
C ALA A 243 24.06 3.05 23.67
N GLU A 244 23.38 3.61 24.68
CA GLU A 244 22.32 4.60 24.44
C GLU A 244 22.87 5.99 24.12
N THR A 245 24.10 6.32 24.55
CA THR A 245 24.66 7.67 24.42
C THR A 245 25.99 7.73 23.66
N ASP A 246 26.72 6.63 23.58
CA ASP A 246 27.96 6.55 22.81
C ASP A 246 27.66 6.11 21.37
N TYR A 247 27.75 7.06 20.44
CA TYR A 247 27.45 6.84 19.02
C TYR A 247 28.44 5.89 18.32
N SER A 248 29.70 5.84 18.75
CA SER A 248 30.66 4.89 18.18
C SER A 248 30.37 3.47 18.67
N LEU A 249 29.98 3.34 19.94
CA LEU A 249 29.54 2.07 20.49
C LEU A 249 28.22 1.59 19.88
N GLN A 250 27.29 2.50 19.58
CA GLN A 250 26.06 2.19 18.83
C GLN A 250 26.38 1.52 17.49
N ILE A 251 27.27 2.11 16.68
CA ILE A 251 27.69 1.52 15.40
C ILE A 251 28.27 0.13 15.64
N LYS A 252 29.19 0.02 16.61
CA LYS A 252 29.85 -1.23 16.94
C LYS A 252 28.88 -2.37 17.29
N VAL A 253 27.82 -2.08 18.04
CA VAL A 253 26.95 -3.13 18.59
C VAL A 253 25.57 -3.21 17.94
N ARG A 254 25.16 -2.24 17.13
CA ARG A 254 23.80 -2.17 16.52
C ARG A 254 23.80 -1.85 15.03
N GLY A 255 24.96 -1.51 14.46
CA GLY A 255 25.16 -1.16 13.05
C GLY A 255 25.10 0.33 12.77
N ASN A 256 25.46 0.70 11.54
CA ASN A 256 25.63 2.05 11.06
C ASN A 256 24.45 2.52 10.22
N ASN A 257 23.84 3.65 10.58
CA ASN A 257 22.71 4.22 9.85
C ASN A 257 23.11 5.12 8.67
N THR A 258 24.41 5.23 8.34
CA THR A 258 24.89 5.96 7.17
C THR A 258 24.56 5.21 5.86
N TRP A 259 23.72 5.79 5.00
CA TRP A 259 23.28 5.16 3.75
C TRP A 259 24.43 4.72 2.83
N GLU A 260 25.42 5.58 2.62
CA GLU A 260 26.54 5.30 1.70
C GLU A 260 27.36 4.06 2.09
N GLU A 261 27.45 3.77 3.38
CA GLU A 261 28.20 2.65 3.95
C GLU A 261 27.33 1.40 4.18
N SER A 262 26.01 1.55 4.26
CA SER A 262 25.11 0.46 4.68
C SER A 262 25.22 -0.82 3.85
N ASN A 263 25.15 -1.96 4.54
CA ASN A 263 25.08 -3.28 3.91
C ASN A 263 23.93 -3.37 2.89
N ILE A 264 22.74 -2.82 3.20
CA ILE A 264 21.58 -2.93 2.31
C ILE A 264 21.80 -2.18 0.99
N ARG A 265 22.43 -1.00 1.02
CA ARG A 265 22.76 -0.25 -0.21
C ARG A 265 23.74 -1.02 -1.08
N THR A 266 24.78 -1.59 -0.46
CA THR A 266 25.79 -2.42 -1.13
C THR A 266 25.15 -3.61 -1.84
N TRP A 267 24.23 -4.31 -1.16
CA TRP A 267 23.49 -5.44 -1.72
C TRP A 267 22.51 -5.02 -2.83
N LEU A 268 21.73 -3.94 -2.63
CA LEU A 268 20.74 -3.44 -3.59
C LEU A 268 21.37 -3.06 -4.93
N ASN A 269 22.62 -2.58 -4.92
CA ASN A 269 23.31 -2.08 -6.11
C ASN A 269 24.33 -3.06 -6.71
N SER A 270 24.38 -4.31 -6.22
CA SER A 270 25.25 -5.34 -6.78
C SER A 270 24.50 -6.25 -7.76
N SER A 271 25.14 -6.55 -8.89
CA SER A 271 24.74 -7.60 -9.82
C SER A 271 25.62 -8.86 -9.71
N ASP A 272 26.52 -8.89 -8.74
CA ASP A 272 27.44 -10.00 -8.52
C ASP A 272 26.74 -11.17 -7.82
N GLU A 273 27.17 -12.39 -8.13
CA GLU A 273 26.74 -13.60 -7.42
C GLU A 273 27.25 -13.61 -5.97
N VAL A 274 28.41 -12.97 -5.72
CA VAL A 274 29.02 -12.84 -4.40
C VAL A 274 29.26 -11.36 -4.13
N VAL A 275 28.48 -10.80 -3.22
CA VAL A 275 28.58 -9.38 -2.84
C VAL A 275 29.78 -9.16 -1.93
N ILE A 276 30.54 -8.11 -2.18
CA ILE A 276 31.68 -7.70 -1.35
C ILE A 276 31.25 -6.52 -0.49
N TYR A 277 31.24 -6.74 0.82
CA TYR A 277 30.98 -5.73 1.84
C TYR A 277 32.32 -5.12 2.31
N THR A 278 32.35 -3.80 2.46
CA THR A 278 33.55 -3.06 2.90
C THR A 278 33.70 -3.01 4.42
N ASP A 279 32.58 -3.19 5.10
CA ASP A 279 32.36 -3.21 6.54
C ASP A 279 32.08 -4.64 7.02
N GLN A 280 31.57 -4.80 8.25
CA GLN A 280 31.15 -6.10 8.73
C GLN A 280 30.05 -6.67 7.84
N ALA A 281 30.37 -7.75 7.12
CA ALA A 281 29.39 -8.45 6.29
C ALA A 281 28.14 -8.84 7.11
N PRO A 282 26.94 -8.83 6.49
CA PRO A 282 25.64 -9.03 7.15
C PRO A 282 25.40 -10.50 7.54
N ILE A 283 26.24 -11.01 8.43
CA ILE A 283 26.09 -12.34 9.02
C ILE A 283 24.95 -12.34 10.02
N ALA A 284 24.25 -13.47 10.13
CA ALA A 284 23.14 -13.61 11.06
C ALA A 284 23.56 -13.25 12.50
N LEU A 285 24.74 -13.67 12.99
CA LEU A 285 25.17 -13.34 14.36
C LEU A 285 25.21 -11.82 14.66
N ALA A 286 25.40 -10.98 13.64
CA ALA A 286 25.48 -9.53 13.76
C ALA A 286 24.10 -8.84 13.73
N THR A 287 23.00 -9.59 13.53
CA THR A 287 21.62 -9.11 13.61
C THR A 287 21.00 -9.38 14.99
N SER A 288 19.86 -8.72 15.27
CA SER A 288 19.24 -8.67 16.59
C SER A 288 18.86 -10.02 17.17
N GLU A 289 18.20 -10.87 16.40
CA GLU A 289 17.74 -12.21 16.83
C GLU A 289 18.54 -13.34 16.18
N HIS A 290 19.63 -12.98 15.51
CA HIS A 290 20.51 -13.90 14.81
C HIS A 290 19.87 -14.64 13.62
N PHE A 291 18.92 -13.98 12.95
CA PHE A 291 18.26 -14.45 11.73
C PHE A 291 18.60 -13.60 10.51
N ASN A 292 18.13 -14.03 9.33
CA ASN A 292 18.12 -13.28 8.07
C ASN A 292 19.44 -12.58 7.68
N GLY A 293 20.58 -13.17 8.05
CA GLY A 293 21.87 -12.77 7.50
C GLY A 293 21.93 -13.08 6.00
N TYR A 294 22.44 -12.13 5.22
CA TYR A 294 22.39 -12.17 3.75
C TYR A 294 23.76 -12.05 3.09
N GLN A 295 24.83 -12.32 3.85
CA GLN A 295 26.22 -12.23 3.36
C GLN A 295 26.55 -13.21 2.21
N ASN A 296 25.77 -14.28 2.07
CA ASN A 296 25.94 -15.29 1.03
C ASN A 296 24.89 -15.19 -0.08
N GLU A 297 24.01 -14.18 -0.03
CA GLU A 297 23.05 -13.94 -1.09
C GLU A 297 23.71 -13.20 -2.25
N ALA A 298 23.26 -13.51 -3.47
CA ALA A 298 23.62 -12.70 -4.63
C ALA A 298 23.07 -11.28 -4.48
N GLY A 299 23.71 -10.33 -5.15
CA GLY A 299 23.26 -8.95 -5.20
C GLY A 299 21.85 -8.85 -5.80
N PHE A 300 21.09 -7.83 -5.40
CA PHE A 300 19.69 -7.68 -5.80
C PHE A 300 19.51 -7.63 -7.32
N LEU A 301 20.46 -7.05 -8.05
CA LEU A 301 20.42 -6.92 -9.51
C LEU A 301 20.92 -8.18 -10.25
N HIS A 302 21.39 -9.20 -9.55
CA HIS A 302 22.05 -10.36 -10.16
C HIS A 302 21.16 -11.11 -11.17
N TYR A 303 19.86 -11.20 -10.90
CA TYR A 303 18.90 -11.91 -11.75
C TYR A 303 18.13 -11.01 -12.72
N PHE A 304 18.51 -9.73 -12.84
CA PHE A 304 17.98 -8.82 -13.85
C PHE A 304 18.73 -9.05 -15.16
N THR A 305 18.02 -9.03 -16.29
CA THR A 305 18.68 -9.17 -17.60
C THR A 305 19.55 -7.96 -17.92
N GLU A 306 20.45 -8.09 -18.89
CA GLU A 306 21.30 -6.98 -19.33
C GLU A 306 20.44 -5.79 -19.80
N GLU A 307 19.39 -6.05 -20.57
CA GLU A 307 18.48 -5.01 -21.07
C GLU A 307 17.70 -4.32 -19.95
N GLU A 308 17.31 -5.06 -18.90
CA GLU A 308 16.68 -4.50 -17.71
C GLU A 308 17.65 -3.61 -16.93
N GLN A 309 18.90 -4.06 -16.74
CA GLN A 309 19.91 -3.29 -16.03
C GLN A 309 20.37 -2.04 -16.78
N GLU A 310 20.31 -2.04 -18.12
CA GLU A 310 20.55 -0.88 -18.99
C GLU A 310 19.42 0.14 -18.92
N ALA A 311 18.18 -0.32 -18.73
CA ALA A 311 17.01 0.56 -18.58
C ALA A 311 16.93 1.25 -17.21
N ILE A 312 17.65 0.74 -16.21
CA ILE A 312 17.75 1.34 -14.87
C ILE A 312 18.80 2.47 -14.90
N LEU A 313 18.37 3.67 -14.51
CA LEU A 313 19.18 4.86 -14.49
C LEU A 313 19.95 5.01 -13.18
N LEU A 314 21.23 5.38 -13.29
CA LEU A 314 22.02 5.80 -12.14
C LEU A 314 21.50 7.16 -11.65
N THR A 315 21.00 7.19 -10.42
CA THR A 315 20.30 8.35 -9.85
C THR A 315 21.13 8.98 -8.75
N GLU A 316 21.27 10.31 -8.76
CA GLU A 316 21.86 11.03 -7.64
C GLU A 316 20.88 11.03 -6.45
N ILE A 317 21.31 10.44 -5.34
CA ILE A 317 20.50 10.30 -4.12
C ILE A 317 21.12 11.15 -3.03
N THR A 318 20.34 12.09 -2.51
CA THR A 318 20.69 12.87 -1.31
C THR A 318 20.03 12.26 -0.09
N THR A 319 20.81 12.09 0.98
CA THR A 319 20.35 11.54 2.27
C THR A 319 20.86 12.40 3.40
N ASN A 320 20.06 12.65 4.44
CA ASN A 320 20.59 13.34 5.62
C ASN A 320 21.70 12.50 6.26
N ALA A 321 22.76 13.17 6.69
CA ALA A 321 23.87 12.50 7.33
C ALA A 321 23.53 12.18 8.79
N ASN A 322 24.21 11.18 9.36
CA ASN A 322 23.99 10.82 10.75
C ASN A 322 24.69 11.80 11.73
N VAL A 323 24.53 11.55 13.03
CA VAL A 323 25.04 12.42 14.10
C VAL A 323 26.56 12.55 14.16
N LEU A 324 27.31 11.65 13.53
CA LEU A 324 28.78 11.65 13.53
C LEU A 324 29.38 12.39 12.33
N SER A 325 28.56 12.72 11.34
CA SER A 325 29.00 13.45 10.15
C SER A 325 29.27 14.93 10.43
N GLU A 326 30.29 15.48 9.77
CA GLU A 326 30.52 16.94 9.74
C GLU A 326 29.57 17.63 8.74
N ASP A 327 29.18 16.92 7.68
CA ASP A 327 28.22 17.39 6.67
C ASP A 327 26.78 17.10 7.11
N THR A 328 25.83 17.90 6.63
CA THR A 328 24.40 17.70 6.91
C THR A 328 23.75 16.62 6.05
N THR A 329 24.34 16.34 4.88
CA THR A 329 23.82 15.40 3.89
C THR A 329 24.95 14.67 3.20
N THR A 330 24.68 13.44 2.78
CA THR A 330 25.55 12.63 1.90
C THR A 330 24.92 12.52 0.51
N ILE A 331 25.75 12.40 -0.52
CA ILE A 331 25.33 12.24 -1.91
C ILE A 331 25.90 10.93 -2.44
N THR A 332 25.01 10.08 -2.93
CA THR A 332 25.33 8.78 -3.54
C THR A 332 24.77 8.71 -4.95
N HIS A 333 25.24 7.75 -5.73
CA HIS A 333 24.74 7.48 -7.08
C HIS A 333 24.30 6.03 -7.14
N ASP A 334 23.00 5.80 -7.17
CA ASP A 334 22.40 4.49 -6.96
C ASP A 334 21.48 4.12 -8.12
N LYS A 335 21.51 2.84 -8.51
CA LYS A 335 20.50 2.26 -9.41
C LYS A 335 19.24 1.94 -8.64
N ILE A 336 19.41 1.33 -7.47
CA ILE A 336 18.33 0.90 -6.58
C ILE A 336 18.54 1.57 -5.22
N PHE A 337 17.49 2.16 -4.66
CA PHE A 337 17.57 2.91 -3.42
C PHE A 337 16.33 2.71 -2.55
N LEU A 338 16.46 2.95 -1.24
CA LEU A 338 15.29 3.08 -0.36
C LEU A 338 14.86 4.54 -0.33
N LEU A 339 13.57 4.84 -0.21
CA LEU A 339 13.08 6.22 -0.14
C LEU A 339 13.52 6.93 1.15
N SER A 340 13.58 8.27 1.12
CA SER A 340 13.71 9.11 2.30
C SER A 340 12.33 9.53 2.82
N LYS A 341 12.31 10.18 3.99
CA LYS A 341 11.06 10.72 4.56
C LYS A 341 10.40 11.75 3.65
N GLU A 342 11.17 12.63 3.02
CA GLU A 342 10.63 13.70 2.17
C GLU A 342 10.00 13.12 0.90
N GLU A 343 10.58 12.05 0.37
CA GLU A 343 10.12 11.38 -0.84
C GLU A 343 8.83 10.59 -0.64
N LEU A 344 8.42 10.33 0.61
CA LEU A 344 7.12 9.73 0.88
C LEU A 344 5.94 10.61 0.44
N GLN A 345 6.16 11.93 0.29
CA GLN A 345 5.18 12.85 -0.29
C GLN A 345 4.73 12.41 -1.69
N TRP A 346 5.58 11.70 -2.44
CA TRP A 346 5.24 11.20 -3.76
C TRP A 346 4.07 10.21 -3.76
N PHE A 347 3.84 9.49 -2.65
CA PHE A 347 2.65 8.63 -2.54
C PHE A 347 1.37 9.45 -2.47
N GLU A 348 1.37 10.56 -1.71
CA GLU A 348 0.21 11.44 -1.63
C GLU A 348 -0.07 12.11 -2.98
N ASP A 349 0.99 12.61 -3.64
CA ASP A 349 0.89 13.24 -4.95
C ASP A 349 0.37 12.26 -6.02
N ALA A 350 0.75 10.98 -5.90
CA ALA A 350 0.29 9.89 -6.75
C ALA A 350 -1.08 9.32 -6.37
N GLY A 351 -1.64 9.68 -5.21
CA GLY A 351 -2.85 9.05 -4.68
C GLY A 351 -2.70 7.56 -4.38
N MET A 352 -1.49 7.13 -4.00
CA MET A 352 -1.16 5.73 -3.70
C MET A 352 -1.01 5.49 -2.19
N SER A 353 -1.25 4.24 -1.76
CA SER A 353 -0.98 3.84 -0.38
C SER A 353 0.51 3.76 -0.11
N LEU A 354 0.92 4.38 1.01
CA LEU A 354 2.28 4.25 1.56
C LEU A 354 2.54 2.84 2.11
N PHE A 355 1.50 2.19 2.64
CA PHE A 355 1.59 0.87 3.26
C PHE A 355 1.60 -0.23 2.21
N ALA A 356 2.35 -1.30 2.48
CA ALA A 356 2.56 -2.41 1.56
C ALA A 356 2.58 -3.74 2.30
N THR A 357 2.17 -4.79 1.60
CA THR A 357 2.21 -6.18 2.04
C THR A 357 3.49 -6.86 1.59
N PRO A 358 3.98 -7.88 2.31
CA PRO A 358 5.09 -8.71 1.82
C PRO A 358 4.64 -9.69 0.74
N THR A 359 5.55 -10.01 -0.19
CA THR A 359 5.33 -11.10 -1.14
C THR A 359 5.38 -12.46 -0.43
N ALA A 360 4.81 -13.49 -1.07
CA ALA A 360 4.88 -14.85 -0.55
C ALA A 360 6.33 -15.33 -0.41
N ALA A 361 7.18 -15.01 -1.38
CA ALA A 361 8.60 -15.36 -1.32
C ALA A 361 9.36 -14.61 -0.22
N ALA A 362 8.98 -13.38 0.12
CA ALA A 362 9.54 -12.64 1.25
C ALA A 362 9.25 -13.36 2.58
N LEU A 363 8.03 -13.89 2.73
CA LEU A 363 7.62 -14.65 3.91
C LEU A 363 8.27 -16.03 3.99
N GLU A 364 8.43 -16.72 2.84
CA GLU A 364 9.12 -18.02 2.80
C GLU A 364 10.60 -17.93 3.17
N GLN A 365 11.27 -16.81 2.82
CA GLN A 365 12.67 -16.57 3.17
C GLN A 365 12.87 -16.14 4.64
N ASP A 366 11.87 -15.50 5.26
CA ASP A 366 11.99 -14.91 6.59
C ASP A 366 12.06 -15.97 7.69
N ASN A 367 13.15 -15.97 8.46
CA ASN A 367 13.34 -16.86 9.60
C ASN A 367 12.88 -16.23 10.93
N SER A 368 12.59 -14.93 10.95
CA SER A 368 12.17 -14.22 12.15
C SER A 368 10.71 -14.51 12.52
N ASN A 369 9.85 -14.73 11.52
CA ASN A 369 8.39 -14.88 11.64
C ASN A 369 7.70 -13.68 12.29
N TRP A 370 8.32 -12.50 12.29
CA TRP A 370 7.76 -11.30 12.94
C TRP A 370 6.49 -10.82 12.23
N TYR A 371 6.41 -11.00 10.92
CA TYR A 371 5.20 -10.71 10.15
C TYR A 371 4.01 -11.53 10.62
N ASP A 372 4.16 -12.86 10.66
CA ASP A 372 3.08 -13.78 11.05
C ASP A 372 2.58 -13.50 12.47
N ILE A 373 3.48 -13.22 13.40
CA ILE A 373 3.12 -12.85 14.78
C ILE A 373 2.23 -11.58 14.79
N GLN A 374 2.56 -10.59 13.97
CA GLN A 374 1.78 -9.35 13.90
C GLN A 374 0.46 -9.53 13.16
N LEU A 375 0.45 -10.32 12.08
CA LEU A 375 -0.75 -10.67 11.35
C LEU A 375 -1.73 -11.40 12.28
N ASP A 376 -1.26 -12.38 13.05
CA ASP A 376 -2.08 -13.11 14.02
C ASP A 376 -2.56 -12.22 15.18
N ALA A 377 -1.70 -11.34 15.67
CA ALA A 377 -2.01 -10.50 16.84
C ALA A 377 -2.97 -9.34 16.50
N TYR A 378 -2.81 -8.73 15.33
CA TYR A 378 -3.49 -7.47 14.98
C TYR A 378 -4.35 -7.57 13.73
N ASN A 379 -4.23 -8.64 12.95
CA ASN A 379 -4.93 -8.83 11.67
C ASN A 379 -4.64 -7.67 10.69
N ILE A 380 -3.36 -7.33 10.55
CA ILE A 380 -2.84 -6.29 9.67
C ILE A 380 -1.97 -6.95 8.62
N GLN A 381 -2.31 -6.73 7.35
CA GLN A 381 -1.58 -7.35 6.24
C GLN A 381 -0.37 -6.52 5.84
N GLU A 382 -0.46 -5.21 5.98
CA GLU A 382 0.63 -4.30 5.70
C GLU A 382 1.72 -4.39 6.77
N TYR A 383 2.96 -4.13 6.37
CA TYR A 383 4.09 -4.35 7.24
C TYR A 383 5.12 -3.23 7.20
N TYR A 384 6.01 -3.26 8.17
CA TYR A 384 7.10 -2.30 8.30
C TYR A 384 8.09 -2.43 7.16
N TRP A 385 8.56 -1.30 6.64
CA TRP A 385 9.66 -1.28 5.67
C TRP A 385 10.60 -0.09 5.83
N TRP A 386 11.88 -0.33 5.55
CA TRP A 386 12.98 0.61 5.81
C TRP A 386 12.98 1.83 4.88
N LEU A 387 13.33 2.98 5.45
CA LEU A 387 13.78 4.17 4.72
C LEU A 387 15.30 4.28 4.84
N ARG A 388 15.94 4.98 3.90
CA ARG A 388 17.38 5.30 3.98
C ARG A 388 17.75 6.38 4.99
N GLU A 389 16.74 6.96 5.63
CA GLU A 389 16.86 8.18 6.42
C GLU A 389 17.27 7.86 7.87
N PRO A 390 18.41 8.36 8.37
CA PRO A 390 18.81 8.16 9.75
C PRO A 390 17.92 8.96 10.71
N VAL A 391 17.75 8.44 11.92
CA VAL A 391 17.08 9.17 13.01
C VAL A 391 18.04 10.19 13.60
N GLU A 392 17.59 11.44 13.69
CA GLU A 392 18.35 12.55 14.27
C GLU A 392 18.88 12.21 15.66
N GLY A 393 20.15 12.53 15.92
CA GLY A 393 20.79 12.27 17.21
C GLY A 393 21.14 10.80 17.46
N THR A 394 21.17 9.96 16.42
CA THR A 394 21.57 8.55 16.52
C THR A 394 22.53 8.17 15.40
N SER A 395 23.33 7.11 15.63
CA SER A 395 24.22 6.53 14.62
C SER A 395 23.82 5.11 14.21
N SER A 396 22.73 4.58 14.80
CA SER A 396 22.30 3.18 14.60
C SER A 396 20.81 3.01 14.37
N LYS A 397 20.03 4.08 14.24
CA LYS A 397 18.59 4.01 13.95
C LYS A 397 18.24 4.65 12.61
N CYS A 398 17.36 4.01 11.86
CA CYS A 398 16.70 4.57 10.69
C CYS A 398 15.19 4.66 10.89
N TYR A 399 14.56 5.51 10.10
CA TYR A 399 13.11 5.54 10.00
C TYR A 399 12.58 4.38 9.17
N MET A 400 11.35 3.97 9.49
CA MET A 400 10.59 2.98 8.74
C MET A 400 9.17 3.49 8.54
N VAL A 401 8.55 3.06 7.45
CA VAL A 401 7.09 3.12 7.35
C VAL A 401 6.50 2.09 8.31
N ASN A 402 5.44 2.50 9.00
CA ASN A 402 4.72 1.67 9.97
C ASN A 402 3.78 0.67 9.26
N ASN A 403 3.24 -0.31 9.97
CA ASN A 403 2.28 -1.28 9.45
C ASN A 403 0.84 -0.73 9.33
N GLY A 404 0.61 0.55 9.67
CA GLY A 404 -0.72 1.17 9.60
C GLY A 404 -1.64 0.88 10.78
N TYR A 405 -1.19 0.19 11.83
CA TYR A 405 -1.97 -0.03 13.05
C TYR A 405 -2.28 1.27 13.78
N THR A 406 -1.29 2.15 13.85
CA THR A 406 -1.35 3.43 14.55
C THR A 406 -1.55 4.57 13.58
N GLN A 407 -1.97 5.74 14.09
CA GLN A 407 -2.04 6.97 13.28
C GLN A 407 -0.66 7.47 12.83
N GLU A 408 0.42 7.05 13.50
CA GLU A 408 1.78 7.37 13.10
C GLU A 408 2.19 6.53 11.89
N GLN A 409 2.42 7.20 10.76
CA GLN A 409 2.86 6.57 9.51
C GLN A 409 4.32 6.08 9.56
N LEU A 410 5.12 6.64 10.47
CA LEU A 410 6.52 6.31 10.62
C LEU A 410 6.81 5.76 12.01
N THR A 411 7.80 4.88 12.08
CA THR A 411 8.42 4.41 13.31
C THR A 411 9.94 4.40 13.12
N THR A 412 10.68 3.93 14.12
CA THR A 412 12.14 3.82 14.09
C THR A 412 12.59 2.50 14.66
N ALA A 413 13.67 1.93 14.15
CA ALA A 413 14.31 0.76 14.72
C ALA A 413 15.83 0.85 14.56
N ASN A 414 16.56 0.04 15.34
CA ASN A 414 18.00 -0.11 15.15
C ASN A 414 18.26 -0.82 13.81
N VAL A 415 19.24 -0.38 13.06
CA VAL A 415 19.51 -0.86 11.70
C VAL A 415 19.82 -2.36 11.62
N GLY A 416 20.41 -2.93 12.69
CA GLY A 416 20.64 -4.37 12.88
C GLY A 416 19.42 -5.25 13.13
N THR A 417 18.19 -4.71 13.03
CA THR A 417 16.96 -5.50 13.20
C THR A 417 16.46 -6.06 11.87
N GLU A 418 16.42 -7.39 11.77
CA GLU A 418 16.39 -8.11 10.50
C GLU A 418 15.00 -8.56 10.01
N GLY A 419 13.98 -8.43 10.85
CA GLY A 419 12.61 -8.86 10.54
C GLY A 419 11.74 -7.76 9.94
N PHE A 420 12.34 -6.73 9.32
CA PHE A 420 11.66 -5.62 8.68
C PHE A 420 11.87 -5.60 7.16
N GLY A 421 10.89 -5.05 6.45
CA GLY A 421 10.77 -5.17 5.01
C GLY A 421 11.71 -4.28 4.19
N ILE A 422 12.12 -4.80 3.03
CA ILE A 422 12.81 -4.04 1.99
C ILE A 422 11.84 -3.77 0.84
N ARG A 423 11.54 -2.49 0.62
CA ARG A 423 10.70 -2.00 -0.47
C ARG A 423 11.49 -0.99 -1.30
N PRO A 424 12.26 -1.46 -2.30
CA PRO A 424 13.17 -0.61 -3.05
C PRO A 424 12.45 0.27 -4.08
N ALA A 425 13.08 1.38 -4.41
CA ALA A 425 12.75 2.28 -5.49
C ALA A 425 13.85 2.27 -6.57
N VAL A 426 13.47 2.68 -7.78
CA VAL A 426 14.33 2.66 -8.96
C VAL A 426 13.92 3.78 -9.92
N THR A 427 14.89 4.40 -10.59
CA THR A 427 14.62 5.30 -11.71
C THR A 427 14.86 4.57 -13.02
N VAL A 428 13.93 4.66 -13.98
CA VAL A 428 14.02 3.97 -15.27
C VAL A 428 13.88 4.92 -16.45
N ASP A 429 14.51 4.56 -17.57
CA ASP A 429 14.28 5.15 -18.89
C ASP A 429 13.06 4.49 -19.56
N LEU A 430 11.92 5.17 -19.55
CA LEU A 430 10.68 4.74 -20.19
C LEU A 430 10.80 4.65 -21.73
N THR A 431 11.84 5.22 -22.32
CA THR A 431 12.13 5.09 -23.76
C THR A 431 12.88 3.81 -24.10
N SER A 432 13.28 3.01 -23.12
CA SER A 432 13.85 1.68 -23.35
C SER A 432 12.85 0.74 -24.04
N ASP A 433 13.35 -0.14 -24.91
CA ASP A 433 12.52 -1.07 -25.68
C ASP A 433 11.77 -2.07 -24.79
N ILE A 434 12.27 -2.33 -23.57
CA ILE A 434 11.60 -3.24 -22.63
C ILE A 434 10.24 -2.69 -22.15
N PHE A 435 10.03 -1.37 -22.24
CA PHE A 435 8.80 -0.69 -21.81
C PHE A 435 7.87 -0.28 -22.96
N LYS A 436 8.25 -0.48 -24.24
CA LYS A 436 7.44 -0.02 -25.40
C LYS A 436 6.25 -0.92 -25.79
N LYS A 437 5.68 -1.68 -24.86
CA LYS A 437 4.62 -2.67 -25.17
C LYS A 437 3.23 -2.10 -25.39
#